data_AF-A0A3G1DGF2-F1
#
_entry.id   AF-A0A3G1DGF2-F1
#
_cell.length_a   1.000
_cell.length_b   1.000
_cell.length_c   1.000
_cell.angle_alpha   90.00
_cell.angle_beta   90.00
_cell.angle_gamma   90.00
#
_symmetry.space_group_name_H-M   'P 1'
#
loop_
_entity.id
_entity.type
_entity.pdbx_description
1 polymer ?
#
loop_
_entity_poly.entity_id
_entity_poly.type
_entity_poly.pdbx_seq_one_letter_code
_entity_poly.pdbx_strand_id
1 'polypeptide(L)'
;MPSESDMLEVHQPINPDATSVDVTCPHCHTTEEFHASTWRQQDPQGHFSLAPIRAYGVTCAGCRTDFRFKLTAAVNPWPAGRTLDVACPACQHTVTTQIAVVRQMDGPSRPDTCDACGNDFEVYADGRVIVIEYERSKGRRNLLLEAMKAGGQVIFDPRGAETAPFITDVEVLLGGVPVVIHADGTEQFLDDSAEPVYAYSPRLAADELEAFCKANIAKYEAFSAEHGNDKLMTERVPMTPFW
;
A
#
# COMPACT_ATOMS: atom_id res chain seq x y z
N MET A 1 -14.79 35.02 30.91
CA MET A 1 -13.85 34.89 29.78
C MET A 1 -14.11 33.52 29.16
N PRO A 2 -14.47 33.42 27.88
CA PRO A 2 -14.78 32.12 27.30
C PRO A 2 -13.50 31.27 27.29
N SER A 3 -13.64 30.04 27.75
CA SER A 3 -12.59 29.03 27.87
C SER A 3 -11.86 28.84 26.55
N GLU A 4 -10.53 28.72 26.59
CA GLU A 4 -9.75 28.09 25.52
C GLU A 4 -10.39 26.72 25.26
N SER A 5 -11.22 26.65 24.23
CA SER A 5 -11.76 25.38 23.75
C SER A 5 -10.54 24.54 23.37
N ASP A 6 -10.47 23.30 23.86
CA ASP A 6 -9.45 22.29 23.54
C ASP A 6 -9.48 21.98 22.04
N MET A 7 -9.01 22.93 21.24
CA MET A 7 -8.88 22.78 19.80
C MET A 7 -7.72 21.80 19.58
N LEU A 8 -8.06 20.64 19.01
CA LEU A 8 -7.09 19.57 18.74
C LEU A 8 -5.94 20.12 17.90
N GLU A 9 -4.73 19.79 18.33
CA GLU A 9 -3.49 20.19 17.66
C GLU A 9 -2.89 18.99 16.94
N VAL A 10 -2.63 19.16 15.64
CA VAL A 10 -1.94 18.18 14.80
C VAL A 10 -0.50 18.65 14.59
N HIS A 11 0.48 17.79 14.85
CA HIS A 11 1.86 18.08 14.49
C HIS A 11 2.15 17.56 13.09
N GLN A 12 2.65 18.43 12.21
CA GLN A 12 2.94 18.10 10.83
C GLN A 12 4.39 18.46 10.50
N PRO A 13 5.27 17.46 10.35
CA PRO A 13 6.60 17.66 9.81
C PRO A 13 6.52 18.16 8.37
N ILE A 14 7.34 19.16 8.01
CA ILE A 14 7.44 19.69 6.66
C ILE A 14 8.87 19.97 6.26
N ASN A 15 9.13 19.90 4.95
CA ASN A 15 10.32 20.52 4.37
C ASN A 15 10.25 22.04 4.62
N PRO A 16 11.29 22.68 5.21
CA PRO A 16 11.30 24.12 5.46
C PRO A 16 11.07 24.99 4.21
N ASP A 17 11.39 24.47 3.02
CA ASP A 17 11.18 25.16 1.75
C ASP A 17 9.81 24.87 1.11
N ALA A 18 8.92 24.18 1.82
CA ALA A 18 7.59 23.87 1.32
C ALA A 18 6.66 25.09 1.34
N THR A 19 5.99 25.33 0.22
CA THR A 19 4.95 26.37 0.07
C THR A 19 3.54 25.83 0.35
N SER A 20 3.38 24.51 0.46
CA SER A 20 2.14 23.84 0.84
C SER A 20 2.38 22.70 1.82
N VAL A 21 1.34 22.33 2.57
CA VAL A 21 1.35 21.25 3.54
C VAL A 21 0.03 20.49 3.50
N ASP A 22 0.12 19.17 3.40
CA ASP A 22 -1.03 18.28 3.53
C ASP A 22 -1.26 18.01 5.01
N VAL A 23 -2.47 18.30 5.52
CA VAL A 23 -2.81 18.08 6.93
C VAL A 23 -4.08 17.24 7.02
N THR A 24 -4.00 16.16 7.80
CA THR A 24 -5.14 15.26 8.05
C THR A 24 -5.97 15.78 9.23
N CYS A 25 -7.27 15.95 9.01
CA CYS A 25 -8.20 16.34 10.06
C CYS A 25 -8.26 15.29 11.17
N PRO A 26 -8.09 15.66 12.45
CA PRO A 26 -8.11 14.71 13.57
C PRO A 26 -9.50 14.15 13.87
N HIS A 27 -10.57 14.71 13.29
CA HIS A 27 -11.95 14.31 13.56
C HIS A 27 -12.53 13.37 12.50
N CYS A 28 -12.24 13.60 11.21
CA CYS A 28 -12.83 12.85 10.10
C CYS A 28 -11.82 12.23 9.14
N HIS A 29 -10.52 12.42 9.40
CA HIS A 29 -9.42 11.87 8.62
C HIS A 29 -9.38 12.31 7.14
N THR A 30 -10.12 13.37 6.78
CA THR A 30 -9.96 14.03 5.48
C THR A 30 -8.63 14.78 5.46
N THR A 31 -7.83 14.56 4.43
CA THR A 31 -6.56 15.28 4.21
C THR A 31 -6.79 16.44 3.25
N GLU A 32 -6.32 17.62 3.62
CA GLU A 32 -6.44 18.85 2.85
C GLU A 32 -5.07 19.50 2.65
N GLU A 33 -4.84 20.08 1.47
CA GLU A 33 -3.64 20.84 1.17
C GLU A 33 -3.83 22.31 1.57
N PHE A 34 -2.91 22.82 2.38
CA PHE A 34 -2.88 24.20 2.84
C PHE A 34 -1.66 24.92 2.28
N HIS A 35 -1.85 26.09 1.67
CA HIS A 35 -0.77 26.90 1.10
C HIS A 35 -0.35 28.03 2.04
N ALA A 36 0.96 28.23 2.22
CA ALA A 36 1.52 29.30 3.04
C ALA A 36 0.99 30.68 2.63
N SER A 37 0.72 30.87 1.33
CA SER A 37 0.13 32.07 0.71
C SER A 37 -1.18 32.53 1.37
N THR A 38 -1.93 31.61 1.98
CA THR A 38 -3.23 31.88 2.62
C THR A 38 -3.08 32.61 3.96
N TRP A 39 -1.89 32.59 4.57
CA TRP A 39 -1.61 33.25 5.85
C TRP A 39 -0.82 34.55 5.67
N ARG A 40 -1.14 35.57 6.48
CA ARG A 40 -0.44 36.88 6.44
C ARG A 40 1.01 36.83 6.95
N GLN A 41 1.36 35.83 7.74
CA GLN A 41 2.68 35.68 8.33
C GLN A 41 3.42 34.53 7.65
N GLN A 42 3.95 34.83 6.46
CA GLN A 42 4.93 34.00 5.75
C GLN A 42 6.34 34.51 6.09
N ASP A 43 7.35 33.69 5.82
CA ASP A 43 8.72 34.18 5.78
C ASP A 43 8.93 35.08 4.53
N PRO A 44 10.07 35.78 4.41
CA PRO A 44 10.36 36.62 3.24
C PRO A 44 10.35 35.89 1.88
N GLN A 45 10.43 34.55 1.89
CA GLN A 45 10.47 33.69 0.72
C GLN A 45 9.06 33.18 0.33
N GLY A 46 8.03 33.45 1.15
CA GLY A 46 6.67 32.99 0.92
C GLY A 46 6.38 31.59 1.45
N HIS A 47 7.26 31.04 2.30
CA HIS A 47 7.10 29.73 2.92
C HIS A 47 6.42 29.83 4.29
N PHE A 48 6.10 28.67 4.86
CA PHE A 48 5.60 28.59 6.22
C PHE A 48 6.67 29.03 7.23
N SER A 49 6.27 29.88 8.18
CA SER A 49 7.13 30.19 9.33
C SER A 49 7.15 29.00 10.30
N LEU A 50 8.34 28.42 10.54
CA LEU A 50 8.56 27.40 11.54
C LEU A 50 8.96 28.05 12.87
N ALA A 51 8.09 27.98 13.88
CA ALA A 51 8.40 28.51 15.21
C ALA A 51 7.72 27.68 16.31
N PRO A 52 8.37 27.43 17.46
CA PRO A 52 7.83 26.58 18.54
C PRO A 52 6.50 27.04 19.14
N ILE A 53 6.15 28.32 18.98
CA ILE A 53 4.91 28.92 19.51
C ILE A 53 3.83 29.14 18.44
N ARG A 54 4.10 28.76 17.19
CA ARG A 54 3.22 29.07 16.05
C ARG A 54 2.38 27.86 15.67
N ALA A 55 1.07 28.08 15.58
CA ALA A 55 0.10 27.12 15.06
C ALA A 55 -0.80 27.81 14.04
N TYR A 56 -1.34 27.02 13.11
CA TYR A 56 -2.20 27.46 12.02
C TYR A 56 -3.60 26.90 12.27
N GLY A 57 -4.56 27.77 12.53
CA GLY A 57 -5.97 27.39 12.69
C GLY A 57 -6.65 27.23 11.34
N VAL A 58 -7.43 26.15 11.18
CA VAL A 58 -8.16 25.81 9.96
C VAL A 58 -9.51 25.20 10.29
N THR A 59 -10.46 25.35 9.37
CA THR A 59 -11.77 24.67 9.42
C THR A 59 -11.75 23.55 8.40
N CYS A 60 -11.95 22.30 8.84
CA CYS A 60 -11.99 21.16 7.93
C CYS A 60 -13.13 21.31 6.91
N ALA A 61 -12.85 21.11 5.62
CA ALA A 61 -13.86 21.12 4.56
C ALA A 61 -14.85 19.95 4.69
N GLY A 62 -14.40 18.78 5.19
CA GLY A 62 -15.21 17.58 5.35
C GLY A 62 -16.21 17.66 6.51
N CYS A 63 -15.73 17.83 7.74
CA CYS A 63 -16.59 17.83 8.93
C CYS A 63 -16.94 19.22 9.48
N ARG A 64 -16.37 20.30 8.92
CA ARG A 64 -16.59 21.70 9.35
C ARG A 64 -16.13 22.00 10.79
N THR A 65 -15.42 21.08 11.44
CA THR A 65 -14.82 21.30 12.76
C THR A 65 -13.51 22.07 12.64
N ASP A 66 -13.33 23.03 13.53
CA ASP A 66 -12.08 23.80 13.64
C ASP A 66 -11.02 22.98 14.37
N PHE A 67 -9.81 22.98 13.83
CA PHE A 67 -8.63 22.42 14.46
C PHE A 67 -7.42 23.29 14.14
N ARG A 68 -6.28 23.01 14.80
CA ARG A 68 -5.01 23.69 14.51
C ARG A 68 -3.95 22.68 14.17
N PHE A 69 -2.98 23.10 13.37
CA PHE A 69 -1.77 22.33 13.15
C PHE A 69 -0.53 23.14 13.45
N LYS A 70 0.50 22.45 13.91
CA LYS A 70 1.81 22.99 14.24
C LYS A 70 2.85 22.34 13.34
N LEU A 71 3.65 23.18 12.71
CA LEU A 71 4.67 22.75 11.78
C LEU A 71 5.99 22.51 12.52
N THR A 72 6.63 21.39 12.21
CA THR A 72 7.99 21.06 12.65
C THR A 72 8.87 20.85 11.42
N ALA A 73 10.17 21.09 11.54
CA ALA A 73 11.10 20.71 10.49
C ALA A 73 11.11 19.18 10.36
N ALA A 74 10.92 18.68 9.13
CA ALA A 74 11.05 17.26 8.82
C ALA A 74 12.48 16.77 9.08
N VAL A 75 12.62 15.58 9.64
CA VAL A 75 13.91 14.88 9.75
C VAL A 75 14.40 14.48 8.35
N ASN A 76 13.45 14.09 7.48
CA ASN A 76 13.71 13.68 6.10
C ASN A 76 13.05 14.70 5.14
N PRO A 77 13.79 15.73 4.69
CA PRO A 77 13.22 16.83 3.91
C PRO A 77 12.99 16.44 2.44
N TRP A 78 11.98 15.60 2.20
CA TRP A 78 11.56 15.25 0.84
C TRP A 78 11.23 16.51 0.02
N PRO A 79 11.52 16.52 -1.30
CA PRO A 79 11.23 17.66 -2.15
C PRO A 79 9.73 17.95 -2.24
N ALA A 80 9.39 19.18 -2.63
CA ALA A 80 8.02 19.57 -2.90
C ALA A 80 7.42 18.75 -4.07
N GLY A 81 6.09 18.63 -4.10
CA GLY A 81 5.36 17.82 -5.09
C GLY A 81 4.98 16.43 -4.61
N ARG A 82 4.23 15.69 -5.45
CA ARG A 82 3.73 14.34 -5.13
C ARG A 82 4.71 13.24 -5.55
N THR A 83 5.61 13.57 -6.46
CA THR A 83 6.51 12.63 -7.13
C THR A 83 7.94 13.14 -7.15
N LEU A 84 8.88 12.20 -7.26
CA LEU A 84 10.30 12.45 -7.49
C LEU A 84 10.77 11.51 -8.59
N ASP A 85 11.41 12.04 -9.62
CA ASP A 85 12.02 11.23 -10.66
C ASP A 85 13.43 10.78 -10.22
N VAL A 86 13.70 9.48 -10.32
CA VAL A 86 14.99 8.87 -10.00
C VAL A 86 15.44 7.91 -11.09
N ALA A 87 16.75 7.69 -11.21
CA ALA A 87 17.28 6.69 -12.15
C ALA A 87 17.31 5.32 -11.48
N CYS A 88 16.78 4.30 -12.16
CA CYS A 88 16.89 2.92 -11.70
C CYS A 88 18.37 2.52 -11.57
N PRO A 89 18.82 2.00 -10.42
CA PRO A 89 20.22 1.63 -10.23
C PRO A 89 20.69 0.50 -11.17
N ALA A 90 19.77 -0.32 -11.68
CA ALA A 90 20.10 -1.45 -12.55
C ALA A 90 20.12 -1.11 -14.05
N CYS A 91 19.12 -0.37 -14.55
CA CYS A 91 18.96 -0.12 -15.99
C CYS A 91 18.99 1.35 -16.40
N GLN A 92 19.13 2.28 -15.44
CA GLN A 92 19.14 3.74 -15.65
C GLN A 92 17.84 4.31 -16.23
N HIS A 93 16.76 3.52 -16.31
CA HIS A 93 15.44 4.03 -16.67
C HIS A 93 14.95 5.04 -15.62
N THR A 94 14.31 6.12 -16.07
CA THR A 94 13.71 7.10 -15.17
C THR A 94 12.43 6.55 -14.57
N VAL A 95 12.38 6.44 -13.25
CA VAL A 95 11.22 5.99 -12.49
C VAL A 95 10.62 7.19 -11.76
N THR A 96 9.33 7.42 -11.97
CA THR A 96 8.57 8.48 -11.26
C THR A 96 8.03 7.93 -9.95
N THR A 97 8.78 8.14 -8.87
CA THR A 97 8.46 7.63 -7.53
C THR A 97 7.41 8.50 -6.84
N GLN A 98 6.37 7.88 -6.28
CA GLN A 98 5.38 8.56 -5.45
C GLN A 98 5.94 8.83 -4.05
N ILE A 99 6.17 10.11 -3.72
CA ILE A 99 6.78 10.54 -2.45
C ILE A 99 5.80 11.16 -1.46
N ALA A 100 4.55 11.42 -1.87
CA ALA A 100 3.56 12.10 -1.01
C ALA A 100 3.36 11.40 0.35
N VAL A 101 3.29 10.06 0.34
CA VAL A 101 3.07 9.24 1.55
C VAL A 101 4.27 9.33 2.51
N VAL A 102 5.48 9.13 2.01
CA VAL A 102 6.69 9.18 2.85
C VAL A 102 6.96 10.58 3.37
N ARG A 103 6.60 11.62 2.62
CA ARG A 103 6.64 13.01 3.09
C ARG A 103 5.66 13.24 4.25
N GLN A 104 4.42 12.79 4.09
CA GLN A 104 3.38 12.95 5.13
C GLN A 104 3.79 12.27 6.45
N MET A 105 4.44 11.11 6.36
CA MET A 105 4.89 10.33 7.52
C MET A 105 6.30 10.69 8.02
N ASP A 106 6.98 11.66 7.41
CA ASP A 106 8.40 11.96 7.64
C ASP A 106 9.31 10.71 7.57
N GLY A 107 8.99 9.81 6.63
CA GLY A 107 9.65 8.53 6.44
C GLY A 107 11.06 8.68 5.84
N PRO A 108 12.01 7.78 6.20
CA PRO A 108 13.40 7.87 5.76
C PRO A 108 13.61 7.45 4.30
N SER A 109 12.78 6.54 3.80
CA SER A 109 12.90 6.01 2.43
C SER A 109 11.55 5.58 1.87
N ARG A 110 11.49 5.48 0.53
CA ARG A 110 10.36 4.96 -0.25
C ARG A 110 10.83 3.75 -1.08
N PRO A 111 10.34 2.53 -0.80
CA PRO A 111 10.55 1.40 -1.70
C PRO A 111 9.85 1.66 -3.03
N ASP A 112 10.50 1.31 -4.15
CA ASP A 112 9.96 1.42 -5.50
C ASP A 112 10.46 0.27 -6.38
N THR A 113 9.75 0.00 -7.47
CA THR A 113 10.07 -1.06 -8.43
C THR A 113 10.16 -0.46 -9.82
N CYS A 114 11.28 -0.70 -10.51
CA CYS A 114 11.42 -0.24 -11.90
C CYS A 114 10.49 -1.02 -12.82
N ASP A 115 9.64 -0.30 -13.54
CA ASP A 115 8.72 -0.81 -14.56
C ASP A 115 9.45 -1.43 -15.78
N ALA A 116 10.64 -0.94 -16.12
CA ALA A 116 11.41 -1.43 -17.27
C ALA A 116 12.16 -2.75 -17.00
N CYS A 117 12.71 -2.94 -15.80
CA CYS A 117 13.56 -4.11 -15.49
C CYS A 117 13.12 -4.95 -14.27
N GLY A 118 12.11 -4.49 -13.52
CA GLY A 118 11.58 -5.20 -12.34
C GLY A 118 12.54 -5.25 -11.14
N ASN A 119 13.54 -4.34 -11.12
CA ASN A 119 14.47 -4.21 -10.00
C ASN A 119 13.84 -3.35 -8.89
N ASP A 120 13.88 -3.86 -7.67
CA ASP A 120 13.40 -3.15 -6.49
C ASP A 120 14.53 -2.34 -5.84
N PHE A 121 14.21 -1.15 -5.37
CA PHE A 121 15.16 -0.24 -4.74
C PHE A 121 14.46 0.71 -3.76
N GLU A 122 15.23 1.27 -2.83
CA GLU A 122 14.76 2.34 -1.95
C GLU A 122 15.20 3.69 -2.49
N VAL A 123 14.28 4.65 -2.48
CA VAL A 123 14.51 6.06 -2.78
C VAL A 123 14.61 6.85 -1.48
N TYR A 124 15.48 7.84 -1.43
CA TYR A 124 15.67 8.74 -0.29
C TYR A 124 15.39 10.20 -0.68
N ALA A 125 15.15 11.05 0.31
CA ALA A 125 14.81 12.46 0.12
C ALA A 125 15.85 13.27 -0.68
N ASP A 126 17.12 12.86 -0.62
CA ASP A 126 18.24 13.45 -1.36
C ASP A 126 18.34 12.96 -2.82
N GLY A 127 17.39 12.12 -3.27
CA GLY A 127 17.39 11.49 -4.59
C GLY A 127 18.31 10.28 -4.70
N ARG A 128 18.97 9.88 -3.61
CA ARG A 128 19.80 8.67 -3.58
C ARG A 128 18.91 7.44 -3.70
N VAL A 129 19.40 6.44 -4.43
CA VAL A 129 18.76 5.13 -4.58
C VAL A 129 19.66 4.03 -4.04
N ILE A 130 19.09 3.07 -3.30
CA ILE A 130 19.79 1.87 -2.83
C ILE A 130 19.08 0.63 -3.35
N VAL A 131 19.81 -0.27 -4.00
CA VAL A 131 19.28 -1.57 -4.42
C VAL A 131 18.92 -2.37 -3.18
N ILE A 132 17.70 -2.91 -3.13
CA ILE A 132 17.37 -3.86 -2.09
C ILE A 132 17.75 -5.25 -2.61
N GLU A 133 18.80 -5.83 -2.00
CA GLU A 133 19.19 -7.20 -2.26
C GLU A 133 18.36 -8.14 -1.37
N TYR A 134 17.34 -8.76 -1.96
CA TYR A 134 16.76 -9.98 -1.42
C TYR A 134 17.16 -11.14 -2.35
N GLU A 135 17.47 -12.30 -1.78
CA GLU A 135 17.72 -13.53 -2.55
C GLU A 135 16.47 -13.92 -3.35
N ARG A 136 16.36 -13.43 -4.59
CA ARG A 136 15.46 -14.01 -5.59
C ARG A 136 16.09 -15.32 -6.05
N SER A 137 15.53 -16.46 -5.64
CA SER A 137 15.95 -17.78 -6.12
C SER A 137 15.91 -17.82 -7.65
N LYS A 138 17.08 -17.91 -8.28
CA LYS A 138 17.16 -18.06 -9.74
C LYS A 138 16.82 -19.51 -10.11
N GLY A 139 15.83 -19.68 -10.98
CA GLY A 139 15.65 -20.92 -11.77
C GLY A 139 14.51 -21.84 -11.35
N ARG A 140 13.44 -21.34 -10.72
CA ARG A 140 12.24 -22.16 -10.46
C ARG A 140 11.02 -21.53 -11.16
N ARG A 141 9.94 -22.31 -11.24
CA ARG A 141 8.73 -21.98 -12.00
C ARG A 141 7.85 -21.05 -11.19
N ASN A 142 7.65 -19.83 -11.66
CA ASN A 142 6.73 -18.87 -11.08
C ASN A 142 5.36 -19.03 -11.76
N LEU A 143 4.52 -19.90 -11.22
CA LEU A 143 3.26 -20.29 -11.86
C LEU A 143 2.27 -19.11 -11.99
N LEU A 144 2.25 -18.19 -11.02
CA LEU A 144 1.42 -16.98 -11.10
C LEU A 144 1.90 -16.05 -12.23
N LEU A 145 3.20 -15.78 -12.29
CA LEU A 145 3.79 -14.95 -13.36
C LEU A 145 3.66 -15.63 -14.72
N GLU A 146 3.82 -16.95 -14.81
CA GLU A 146 3.60 -17.71 -16.04
C GLU A 146 2.14 -17.63 -16.48
N ALA A 147 1.18 -17.76 -15.55
CA ALA A 147 -0.23 -17.59 -15.83
C ALA A 147 -0.52 -16.17 -16.34
N MET A 148 -0.03 -15.13 -15.66
CA MET A 148 -0.19 -13.73 -16.09
C MET A 148 0.43 -13.47 -17.47
N LYS A 149 1.65 -13.97 -17.73
CA LYS A 149 2.30 -13.87 -19.05
C LYS A 149 1.53 -14.62 -20.14
N ALA A 150 0.86 -15.70 -19.79
CA ALA A 150 -0.01 -16.45 -20.68
C ALA A 150 -1.40 -15.80 -20.88
N GLY A 151 -1.66 -14.64 -20.28
CA GLY A 151 -2.91 -13.89 -20.39
C GLY A 151 -3.88 -14.10 -19.23
N GLY A 152 -3.46 -14.78 -18.16
CA GLY A 152 -4.23 -14.93 -16.94
C GLY A 152 -4.36 -13.61 -16.17
N GLN A 153 -5.44 -13.49 -15.41
CA GLN A 153 -5.83 -12.28 -14.69
C GLN A 153 -6.14 -12.59 -13.23
N VAL A 154 -5.80 -11.66 -12.35
CA VAL A 154 -6.30 -11.61 -10.97
C VAL A 154 -7.32 -10.48 -10.93
N ILE A 155 -8.58 -10.80 -10.62
CA ILE A 155 -9.69 -9.85 -10.59
C ILE A 155 -10.14 -9.68 -9.14
N PHE A 156 -10.17 -8.44 -8.67
CA PHE A 156 -10.85 -8.11 -7.42
C PHE A 156 -12.35 -7.97 -7.70
N ASP A 157 -13.16 -8.94 -7.25
CA ASP A 157 -14.63 -8.89 -7.34
C ASP A 157 -15.25 -8.63 -5.95
N PRO A 158 -15.65 -7.38 -5.64
CA PRO A 158 -16.26 -7.05 -4.35
C PRO A 158 -17.64 -7.71 -4.13
N ARG A 159 -18.22 -8.35 -5.15
CA ARG A 159 -19.49 -9.10 -5.05
C ARG A 159 -19.31 -10.61 -5.24
N GLY A 160 -18.07 -11.11 -5.28
CA GLY A 160 -17.79 -12.53 -5.48
C GLY A 160 -18.54 -13.44 -4.49
N ALA A 161 -18.71 -12.99 -3.25
CA ALA A 161 -19.47 -13.69 -2.20
C ALA A 161 -20.94 -13.98 -2.57
N GLU A 162 -21.56 -13.17 -3.43
CA GLU A 162 -22.96 -13.34 -3.86
C GLU A 162 -23.10 -14.49 -4.88
N THR A 163 -22.07 -14.70 -5.69
CA THR A 163 -22.10 -15.65 -6.82
C THR A 163 -21.29 -16.92 -6.59
N ALA A 164 -20.25 -16.85 -5.77
CA ALA A 164 -19.32 -17.93 -5.43
C ALA A 164 -18.93 -17.86 -3.94
N PRO A 165 -19.88 -18.12 -3.02
CA PRO A 165 -19.65 -18.00 -1.59
C PRO A 165 -18.55 -18.93 -1.07
N PHE A 166 -18.40 -20.16 -1.60
CA PHE A 166 -17.40 -21.10 -1.08
C PHE A 166 -16.00 -20.80 -1.59
N ILE A 167 -15.84 -20.29 -2.82
CA ILE A 167 -14.58 -19.68 -3.27
C ILE A 167 -14.21 -18.53 -2.34
N THR A 168 -15.15 -17.65 -2.04
CA THR A 168 -14.89 -16.51 -1.14
C THR A 168 -14.51 -16.97 0.27
N ASP A 169 -15.20 -17.96 0.83
CA ASP A 169 -14.86 -18.52 2.14
C ASP A 169 -13.46 -19.13 2.15
N VAL A 170 -13.08 -19.86 1.08
CA VAL A 170 -11.73 -20.45 0.95
C VAL A 170 -10.67 -19.37 0.82
N GLU A 171 -10.90 -18.31 0.05
CA GLU A 171 -9.99 -17.16 -0.05
C GLU A 171 -9.69 -16.58 1.34
N VAL A 172 -10.75 -16.37 2.16
CA VAL A 172 -10.61 -15.86 3.52
C VAL A 172 -9.87 -16.86 4.42
N LEU A 173 -10.21 -18.15 4.36
CA LEU A 173 -9.57 -19.20 5.17
C LEU A 173 -8.09 -19.37 4.85
N LEU A 174 -7.67 -19.02 3.63
CA LEU A 174 -6.29 -19.04 3.18
C LEU A 174 -5.52 -17.73 3.46
N GLY A 175 -6.14 -16.74 4.11
CA GLY A 175 -5.49 -15.45 4.40
C GLY A 175 -5.44 -14.51 3.19
N GLY A 176 -6.43 -14.58 2.29
CA GLY A 176 -6.54 -13.71 1.12
C GLY A 176 -5.73 -14.17 -0.09
N VAL A 177 -5.47 -15.47 -0.21
CA VAL A 177 -4.81 -16.04 -1.41
C VAL A 177 -5.72 -15.86 -2.62
N PRO A 178 -5.26 -15.21 -3.71
CA PRO A 178 -6.12 -14.86 -4.83
C PRO A 178 -6.47 -16.08 -5.69
N VAL A 179 -7.61 -15.97 -6.38
CA VAL A 179 -7.95 -16.83 -7.52
C VAL A 179 -7.35 -16.24 -8.80
N VAL A 180 -6.63 -17.08 -9.55
CA VAL A 180 -6.07 -16.75 -10.86
C VAL A 180 -6.99 -17.29 -11.94
N ILE A 181 -7.52 -16.41 -12.79
CA ILE A 181 -8.27 -16.78 -13.98
C ILE A 181 -7.27 -16.97 -15.11
N HIS A 182 -7.09 -18.18 -15.59
CA HIS A 182 -6.19 -18.48 -16.70
C HIS A 182 -6.82 -18.13 -18.05
N ALA A 183 -5.99 -18.06 -19.10
CA ALA A 183 -6.42 -17.66 -20.45
C ALA A 183 -7.45 -18.61 -21.10
N ASP A 184 -7.56 -19.85 -20.64
CA ASP A 184 -8.59 -20.80 -21.08
C ASP A 184 -9.88 -20.71 -20.24
N GLY A 185 -10.00 -19.73 -19.34
CA GLY A 185 -11.16 -19.49 -18.50
C GLY A 185 -11.25 -20.37 -17.25
N THR A 186 -10.25 -21.23 -17.00
CA THR A 186 -10.17 -21.99 -15.76
C THR A 186 -9.55 -21.17 -14.63
N GLU A 187 -9.87 -21.53 -13.40
CA GLU A 187 -9.54 -20.82 -12.18
C GLU A 187 -8.75 -21.70 -11.22
N GLN A 188 -7.85 -21.10 -10.44
CA GLN A 188 -7.04 -21.79 -9.44
C GLN A 188 -6.60 -20.83 -8.32
N PHE A 189 -6.60 -21.30 -7.07
CA PHE A 189 -5.95 -20.59 -5.95
C PHE A 189 -4.43 -20.75 -6.02
N LEU A 190 -3.73 -19.63 -6.19
CA LEU A 190 -2.26 -19.55 -6.23
C LEU A 190 -1.80 -18.41 -5.31
N ASP A 191 -0.78 -18.66 -4.47
CA ASP A 191 -0.15 -17.58 -3.70
C ASP A 191 0.65 -16.62 -4.59
N ASP A 192 1.23 -15.60 -3.95
CA ASP A 192 1.96 -14.56 -4.63
C ASP A 192 3.13 -15.09 -5.48
N SER A 193 3.58 -14.27 -6.43
CA SER A 193 4.64 -14.62 -7.37
C SER A 193 6.03 -14.78 -6.72
N ALA A 194 6.17 -14.73 -5.39
CA ALA A 194 7.43 -15.01 -4.73
C ALA A 194 7.62 -16.53 -4.60
N GLU A 195 8.81 -17.03 -4.92
CA GLU A 195 9.09 -18.46 -4.86
C GLU A 195 9.30 -18.95 -3.41
N PRO A 196 8.92 -20.19 -3.07
CA PRO A 196 8.12 -21.11 -3.88
C PRO A 196 6.64 -20.68 -3.98
N VAL A 197 6.04 -20.90 -5.16
CA VAL A 197 4.60 -20.68 -5.40
C VAL A 197 3.83 -21.95 -5.00
N TYR A 198 2.80 -21.80 -4.19
CA TYR A 198 1.91 -22.85 -3.73
C TYR A 198 0.53 -22.75 -4.38
N ALA A 199 0.06 -23.89 -4.87
CA ALA A 199 -1.33 -24.05 -5.31
C ALA A 199 -2.17 -24.63 -4.18
N TYR A 200 -3.34 -24.04 -3.98
CA TYR A 200 -4.27 -24.45 -2.92
C TYR A 200 -5.55 -25.11 -3.47
N SER A 201 -5.67 -25.23 -4.78
CA SER A 201 -6.76 -25.94 -5.46
C SER A 201 -6.26 -26.59 -6.76
N PRO A 202 -7.01 -27.56 -7.33
CA PRO A 202 -6.87 -27.89 -8.75
C PRO A 202 -7.27 -26.70 -9.63
N ARG A 203 -6.84 -26.73 -10.88
CA ARG A 203 -7.25 -25.79 -11.93
C ARG A 203 -8.52 -26.30 -12.59
N LEU A 204 -9.64 -25.59 -12.43
CA LEU A 204 -10.99 -26.03 -12.79
C LEU A 204 -11.79 -24.92 -13.45
N ALA A 205 -12.92 -25.21 -14.09
CA ALA A 205 -13.87 -24.14 -14.44
C ALA A 205 -14.43 -23.47 -13.16
N ALA A 206 -14.92 -22.23 -13.25
CA ALA A 206 -15.37 -21.46 -12.08
C ALA A 206 -16.47 -22.19 -11.25
N ASP A 207 -17.44 -22.81 -11.92
CA ASP A 207 -18.51 -23.57 -11.28
C ASP A 207 -18.02 -24.89 -10.66
N GLU A 208 -17.05 -25.53 -11.30
CA GLU A 208 -16.37 -26.72 -10.78
C GLU A 208 -15.49 -26.39 -9.57
N LEU A 209 -14.82 -25.22 -9.59
CA LEU A 209 -14.00 -24.74 -8.47
C LEU A 209 -14.88 -24.40 -7.27
N GLU A 210 -16.01 -23.72 -7.47
CA GLU A 210 -16.99 -23.46 -6.42
C GLU A 210 -17.53 -24.76 -5.81
N ALA A 211 -17.87 -25.75 -6.65
CA ALA A 211 -18.31 -27.06 -6.17
C ALA A 211 -17.19 -27.80 -5.40
N PHE A 212 -15.95 -27.68 -5.85
CA PHE A 212 -14.78 -28.23 -5.19
C PHE A 212 -14.55 -27.60 -3.81
N CYS A 213 -14.58 -26.27 -3.72
CA CYS A 213 -14.45 -25.53 -2.47
C CYS A 213 -15.54 -25.93 -1.47
N LYS A 214 -16.80 -25.99 -1.93
CA LYS A 214 -17.93 -26.46 -1.12
C LYS A 214 -17.72 -27.88 -0.59
N ALA A 215 -17.26 -28.80 -1.43
CA ALA A 215 -17.05 -30.19 -1.05
C ALA A 215 -15.88 -30.39 -0.06
N ASN A 216 -14.92 -29.45 -0.04
CA ASN A 216 -13.68 -29.57 0.73
C ASN A 216 -13.51 -28.49 1.81
N ILE A 217 -14.54 -27.69 2.09
CA ILE A 217 -14.45 -26.55 3.02
C ILE A 217 -13.86 -26.92 4.38
N ALA A 218 -14.22 -28.09 4.92
CA ALA A 218 -13.71 -28.60 6.18
C ALA A 218 -12.18 -28.79 6.21
N LYS A 219 -11.54 -29.04 5.05
CA LYS A 219 -10.08 -29.14 4.96
C LYS A 219 -9.42 -27.76 5.06
N TYR A 220 -10.03 -26.74 4.46
CA TYR A 220 -9.56 -25.36 4.56
C TYR A 220 -9.80 -24.78 5.96
N GLU A 221 -10.93 -25.08 6.58
CA GLU A 221 -11.20 -24.74 7.98
C GLU A 221 -10.16 -25.36 8.92
N ALA A 222 -9.84 -26.63 8.74
CA ALA A 222 -8.81 -27.31 9.53
C ALA A 222 -7.43 -26.69 9.33
N PHE A 223 -7.06 -26.40 8.09
CA PHE A 223 -5.80 -25.73 7.74
C PHE A 223 -5.71 -24.33 8.38
N SER A 224 -6.79 -23.55 8.29
CA SER A 224 -6.88 -22.22 8.90
C SER A 224 -6.79 -22.29 10.44
N ALA A 225 -7.48 -23.26 11.06
CA ALA A 225 -7.43 -23.47 12.50
C ALA A 225 -6.04 -23.92 12.99
N GLU A 226 -5.30 -24.70 12.19
CA GLU A 226 -3.95 -25.15 12.53
C GLU A 226 -2.93 -24.00 12.51
N HIS A 227 -3.05 -23.08 11.56
CA HIS A 227 -2.04 -22.05 11.33
C HIS A 227 -2.40 -20.67 11.91
N GLY A 228 -3.69 -20.39 12.06
CA GLY A 228 -4.21 -19.11 12.55
C GLY A 228 -4.18 -18.01 11.49
N ASN A 229 -5.16 -17.12 11.57
CA ASN A 229 -5.35 -16.05 10.58
C ASN A 229 -4.15 -15.11 10.49
N ASP A 230 -3.58 -14.68 11.62
CA ASP A 230 -2.44 -13.75 11.65
C ASP A 230 -1.24 -14.31 10.87
N LYS A 231 -1.01 -15.62 10.97
CA LYS A 231 0.06 -16.29 10.25
C LYS A 231 -0.24 -16.39 8.76
N LEU A 232 -1.44 -16.82 8.38
CA LEU A 232 -1.81 -16.96 6.97
C LEU A 232 -1.85 -15.61 6.22
N MET A 233 -2.18 -14.52 6.91
CA MET A 233 -2.15 -13.16 6.35
C MET A 233 -0.73 -12.59 6.18
N THR A 234 0.29 -13.17 6.85
CA THR A 234 1.64 -12.60 6.90
C THR A 234 2.74 -13.55 6.41
N GLU A 235 2.44 -14.84 6.33
CA GLU A 235 3.37 -15.90 5.96
C GLU A 235 2.76 -16.82 4.90
N ARG A 236 3.62 -17.34 4.01
CA ARG A 236 3.25 -18.35 3.02
C ARG A 236 3.36 -19.74 3.65
N VAL A 237 2.21 -20.38 3.86
CA VAL A 237 2.15 -21.72 4.45
C VAL A 237 1.70 -22.74 3.39
N PRO A 238 2.53 -23.73 3.02
CA PRO A 238 2.15 -24.73 2.04
C PRO A 238 1.03 -25.63 2.58
N MET A 239 0.04 -25.91 1.74
CA MET A 239 -0.97 -26.94 2.00
C MET A 239 -0.61 -28.22 1.25
N THR A 240 -0.79 -29.38 1.89
CA THR A 240 -0.60 -30.67 1.20
C THR A 240 -1.76 -30.87 0.21
N PRO A 241 -1.48 -31.09 -1.09
CA PRO A 241 -2.54 -31.33 -2.07
C PRO A 241 -3.40 -32.53 -1.69
N PHE A 242 -4.71 -32.37 -1.77
CA PHE A 242 -5.71 -33.41 -1.43
C PHE A 242 -6.66 -33.72 -2.59
N TRP A 243 -6.35 -33.20 -3.77
CA TRP A 243 -7.06 -33.35 -5.03
C TRP A 243 -6.26 -34.22 -6.01
#